data_AF-A0A7X6XP81-F1
#
_entry.id   AF-A0A7X6XP81-F1
#
_cell.length_a   1.000
_cell.length_b   1.000
_cell.length_c   1.000
_cell.angle_alpha   90.00
_cell.angle_beta   90.00
_cell.angle_gamma   90.00
#
_symmetry.space_group_name_H-M   'P 1'
#
loop_
_entity.id
_entity.type
_entity.pdbx_description
1 polymer ?
#
loop_
_entity_poly.entity_id
_entity_poly.type
_entity_poly.pdbx_seq_one_letter_code
_entity_poly.pdbx_strand_id
1 'polypeptide(L)' 'WRIENSLHWVLDVSMGEDACRIWQDHAPENMATLRRTAVSLLKQERSNHRGIKARSKKACLDDDYRLKVLVG' A
#
# COMPACT_ATOMS: atom_id res chain seq x y z
N TRP A 1 7.64 -0.46 -23.72
CA TRP A 1 7.11 0.63 -22.88
C TRP A 1 5.61 0.50 -22.67
N ARG A 2 5.09 -0.74 -22.70
CA ARG A 2 3.68 -1.04 -22.70
C ARG A 2 3.43 -1.96 -21.51
N ILE A 3 2.50 -1.53 -20.66
CA ILE A 3 1.87 -2.32 -19.59
C ILE A 3 2.78 -2.61 -18.40
N GLU A 4 3.12 -1.56 -17.66
CA GLU A 4 3.26 -1.70 -16.22
C GLU A 4 2.05 -1.00 -15.59
N ASN A 5 1.16 -1.84 -15.10
CA ASN A 5 -0.14 -1.50 -14.56
C ASN A 5 0.01 -0.39 -13.51
N SER A 6 -0.86 0.63 -13.49
CA SER A 6 -0.80 1.78 -12.56
C SER A 6 -0.64 1.41 -11.08
N LEU A 7 -0.86 0.15 -10.72
CA LEU A 7 -0.50 -0.45 -9.45
C LEU A 7 1.01 -0.41 -9.13
N HIS A 8 1.88 -0.66 -10.11
CA HIS A 8 3.34 -0.63 -9.92
C HIS A 8 3.82 0.78 -9.53
N TRP A 9 3.35 1.81 -10.23
CA TRP A 9 3.70 3.20 -9.89
C TRP A 9 3.19 3.63 -8.50
N VAL A 10 2.01 3.15 -8.10
CA VAL A 10 1.47 3.40 -6.74
C VAL A 10 2.33 2.72 -5.68
N LEU A 11 2.78 1.49 -5.93
CA LEU A 11 3.62 0.72 -5.00
C LEU A 11 4.99 1.38 -4.83
N ASP A 12 5.62 1.76 -5.94
CA ASP A 12 6.93 2.41 -5.98
C ASP A 12 6.91 3.77 -5.26
N VAL A 13 5.97 4.65 -5.62
CA VAL A 13 5.92 6.05 -5.14
C VAL A 13 5.25 6.20 -3.78
N SER A 14 4.28 5.34 -3.44
CA SER A 14 3.49 5.48 -2.20
C SER A 14 3.97 4.60 -1.05
N MET A 15 4.64 3.48 -1.34
CA MET A 15 5.11 2.52 -0.31
C MET A 15 6.63 2.30 -0.32
N GLY A 16 7.39 2.95 -1.21
CA GLY A 16 8.86 2.94 -1.18
C GLY A 16 9.45 1.56 -1.48
N GLU A 17 8.89 0.89 -2.48
CA GLU A 17 9.31 -0.45 -2.90
C GLU A 17 10.79 -0.49 -3.34
N ASP A 18 11.25 0.50 -4.12
CA ASP A 18 12.65 0.62 -4.57
C ASP A 18 13.66 0.81 -3.42
N ALA A 19 13.25 1.54 -2.37
CA ALA A 19 14.09 1.75 -1.18
C ALA A 19 14.12 0.52 -0.23
N CYS A 20 13.25 -0.46 -0.46
CA CYS A 20 13.14 -1.62 0.40
C CYS A 20 14.22 -2.64 0.03
N ARG A 21 15.33 -2.62 0.79
CA ARG A 21 16.47 -3.53 0.65
C ARG A 21 16.12 -4.93 1.18
N ILE A 22 15.12 -5.57 0.57
CA ILE A 22 14.65 -6.91 0.90
C ILE A 22 15.40 -7.92 0.01
N TRP A 23 16.47 -8.52 0.53
CA TRP A 23 17.42 -9.32 -0.26
C TRP A 23 17.32 -10.83 0.02
N GLN A 24 16.31 -11.26 0.78
CA GLN A 24 16.25 -12.60 1.33
C GLN A 24 15.09 -13.41 0.75
N ASP A 25 15.42 -14.45 -0.02
CA ASP A 25 14.53 -15.56 -0.36
C ASP A 25 13.16 -15.11 -0.96
N HIS A 26 12.02 -15.61 -0.47
CA HIS A 26 10.67 -15.24 -0.93
C HIS A 26 10.16 -13.90 -0.36
N ALA A 27 10.96 -13.18 0.43
CA ALA A 27 10.55 -11.91 1.01
C ALA A 27 10.09 -10.83 0.00
N PRO A 28 10.69 -10.65 -1.20
CA PRO A 28 10.16 -9.70 -2.19
C PRO A 28 8.76 -10.06 -2.67
N GLU A 29 8.46 -11.34 -2.89
CA GLU A 29 7.12 -11.78 -3.36
C GLU A 29 6.07 -11.65 -2.25
N ASN A 30 6.42 -12.02 -1.02
CA ASN A 30 5.56 -11.85 0.16
C ASN A 30 5.26 -10.37 0.38
N MET A 31 6.27 -9.50 0.31
CA MET A 31 6.09 -8.06 0.46
C MET A 31 5.28 -7.45 -0.67
N ALA A 32 5.48 -7.88 -1.92
CA ALA A 32 4.65 -7.45 -3.04
C ALA A 32 3.17 -7.82 -2.80
N THR A 33 2.90 -9.03 -2.31
CA THR A 33 1.54 -9.47 -1.97
C THR A 33 0.93 -8.63 -0.85
N LEU A 34 1.66 -8.40 0.24
CA LEU A 34 1.20 -7.56 1.36
C LEU A 34 0.90 -6.12 0.92
N ARG A 35 1.78 -5.51 0.12
CA ARG A 35 1.55 -4.15 -0.38
C ARG A 35 0.33 -4.08 -1.30
N ARG A 36 0.13 -5.07 -2.18
CA ARG A 36 -1.08 -5.17 -3.02
C ARG A 36 -2.35 -5.26 -2.18
N THR A 37 -2.35 -6.08 -1.13
CA THR A 37 -3.48 -6.20 -0.19
C THR A 37 -3.74 -4.86 0.52
N ALA A 38 -2.70 -4.22 1.06
CA ALA A 38 -2.83 -2.94 1.73
C ALA A 38 -3.37 -1.82 0.81
N VAL A 39 -2.89 -1.73 -0.42
CA VAL A 39 -3.42 -0.78 -1.42
C VAL A 39 -4.87 -1.08 -1.75
N SER A 40 -5.26 -2.36 -1.83
CA SER A 40 -6.64 -2.76 -2.12
C SER A 40 -7.60 -2.34 -1.00
N LEU A 41 -7.23 -2.57 0.26
CA LEU A 41 -7.99 -2.13 1.43
C LEU A 41 -8.12 -0.59 1.48
N LEU A 42 -7.02 0.12 1.27
CA LEU A 42 -7.01 1.60 1.23
C LEU A 42 -7.84 2.19 0.08
N LYS A 43 -8.01 1.45 -1.02
CA LYS A 43 -8.88 1.83 -2.15
C LYS A 43 -10.36 1.55 -1.87
N GLN A 44 -10.66 0.51 -1.09
CA GLN A 44 -12.02 0.18 -0.66
C GLN A 44 -12.54 1.22 0.35
N GLU A 45 -11.66 1.75 1.20
CA GLU A 45 -11.99 2.85 2.10
C GLU A 45 -12.28 4.15 1.32
N ARG A 46 -13.55 4.59 1.31
CA ARG A 46 -14.01 5.76 0.54
C ARG A 46 -14.21 7.04 1.36
N SER A 47 -14.12 6.99 2.68
CA SER A 47 -14.38 8.14 3.57
C SER A 47 -13.30 9.21 3.46
N ASN A 48 -12.08 8.86 3.04
CA ASN A 48 -10.99 9.82 2.87
C ASN A 48 -10.65 10.03 1.40
N HIS A 49 -10.84 11.25 0.88
CA HIS A 49 -10.55 11.57 -0.52
C HIS A 49 -9.07 11.85 -0.82
N ARG A 50 -8.16 11.73 0.16
CA ARG A 50 -6.71 11.94 -0.06
C ARG A 50 -6.06 10.80 -0.85
N GLY A 51 -4.84 11.03 -1.34
CA GLY A 51 -4.04 10.00 -2.03
C GLY A 51 -3.63 8.83 -1.12
N ILE A 52 -3.28 7.68 -1.72
CA ILE A 52 -2.99 6.41 -1.03
C ILE A 52 -1.86 6.57 0.00
N LYS A 53 -0.78 7.30 -0.32
CA LYS A 53 0.31 7.60 0.62
C LYS A 53 -0.16 8.33 1.88
N ALA A 54 -1.07 9.31 1.72
CA ALA A 54 -1.60 10.07 2.85
C ALA A 54 -2.55 9.23 3.71
N ARG A 55 -3.36 8.36 3.09
CA ARG A 55 -4.22 7.41 3.82
C ARG A 55 -3.38 6.37 4.56
N SER A 56 -2.34 5.84 3.94
CA SER A 56 -1.39 4.93 4.60
C SER A 56 -0.75 5.59 5.83
N LYS A 57 -0.25 6.83 5.68
CA LYS A 57 0.30 7.59 6.82
C LYS A 57 -0.75 7.85 7.91
N LYS A 58 -2.01 8.12 7.54
CA LYS A 58 -3.10 8.27 8.51
C LYS A 58 -3.35 6.96 9.26
N ALA A 59 -3.40 5.82 8.57
CA ALA A 59 -3.55 4.51 9.21
C ALA A 59 -2.36 4.19 10.13
N CYS A 60 -1.14 4.65 9.83
CA CYS A 60 0.00 4.53 10.75
C CYS A 60 -0.17 5.38 12.03
N LEU A 61 -0.85 6.53 11.94
CA LEU A 61 -0.95 7.50 13.04
C LEU A 61 -2.24 7.37 13.87
N ASP A 62 -3.31 6.83 13.28
CA ASP A 62 -4.65 6.80 13.86
C ASP A 62 -5.17 5.36 13.89
N ASP A 63 -5.37 4.82 15.09
CA ASP A 63 -5.72 3.41 15.29
C ASP A 63 -7.17 3.09 14.92
N ASP A 64 -8.09 4.03 15.14
CA ASP A 64 -9.50 3.93 14.73
C ASP A 64 -9.64 3.84 13.21
N TYR A 65 -8.95 4.72 12.49
CA TYR A 65 -8.88 4.70 11.03
C TYR A 65 -8.19 3.43 10.51
N ARG A 66 -7.18 2.91 11.23
CA ARG A 66 -6.54 1.63 10.88
C ARG A 66 -7.51 0.47 11.01
N LEU A 67 -8.25 0.38 12.11
CA LEU A 67 -9.28 -0.64 12.31
C LEU A 67 -10.36 -0.54 11.23
N LYS A 68 -10.81 0.66 10.90
CA LYS A 68 -11.77 0.88 9.82
C LYS A 68 -11.25 0.39 8.46
N VAL A 69 -9.99 0.65 8.13
CA VAL A 69 -9.39 0.15 6.87
C VAL A 69 -9.27 -1.38 6.84
N LEU A 70 -8.99 -2.01 7.99
CA LEU A 70 -8.78 -3.45 8.08
C LEU A 70 -10.08 -4.26 8.16
N VAL A 71 -11.10 -3.73 8.82
CA VAL A 71 -12.36 -4.42 9.10
C VAL A 71 -13.47 -4.01 8.13
N GLY A 72 -13.43 -2.79 7.57
CA GLY A 72 -14.44 -2.23 6.66
C GLY A 72 -15.42 -1.28 7.34
#